data_AF-A0A956NZU4-F1
#
_entry.id   AF-A0A956NZU4-F1
#
_cell.length_a   1.000
_cell.length_b   1.000
_cell.length_c   1.000
_cell.angle_alpha   90.00
_cell.angle_beta   90.00
_cell.angle_gamma   90.00
#
_symmetry.space_group_name_H-M   'P 1'
#
loop_
_entity.id
_entity.type
_entity.pdbx_description
1 polymer ?
#
loop_
_entity_poly.entity_id
_entity_poly.type
_entity_poly.pdbx_seq_one_letter_code
_entity_poly.pdbx_strand_id
1 'polypeptide(L)'
;DVAGVFELDRETLALRHFRFEHRNLPRGFLPGVAGGEMAFAVLPSGAWLPVRWVIRAPIENTEGRVAGELRQEGRVISSRAGTMDNE
;
A
#
# COMPACT_ATOMS: atom_id res chain seq x y z
N ASP A 1 3.35 -11.35 5.46
CA ASP A 1 1.90 -11.28 5.73
C ASP A 1 1.56 -9.86 6.20
N VAL A 2 0.31 -9.41 6.07
CA VAL A 2 -0.14 -8.07 6.50
C VAL A 2 -1.47 -8.12 7.26
N ALA A 3 -1.61 -7.27 8.26
CA ALA A 3 -2.86 -6.92 8.95
C ALA A 3 -3.29 -5.53 8.52
N GLY A 4 -4.59 -5.22 8.43
CA GLY A 4 -4.96 -3.82 8.20
C GLY A 4 -6.43 -3.53 8.16
N VAL A 5 -6.72 -2.26 7.87
CA VAL A 5 -8.05 -1.69 7.75
C VAL A 5 -8.22 -1.14 6.34
N PHE A 6 -9.29 -1.56 5.68
CA PHE A 6 -9.79 -0.95 4.46
C PHE A 6 -10.88 0.06 4.79
N GLU A 7 -10.76 1.25 4.22
CA GLU A 7 -11.79 2.27 4.25
C GLU A 7 -12.47 2.32 2.89
N LEU A 8 -13.74 1.93 2.88
CA LEU A 8 -14.58 1.94 1.70
C LEU A 8 -15.53 3.13 1.75
N ASP A 9 -15.78 3.70 0.58
CA ASP A 9 -16.90 4.59 0.35
C ASP A 9 -18.21 3.83 0.55
N ARG A 10 -19.12 4.34 1.38
CA ARG A 10 -20.32 3.60 1.78
C ARG A 10 -21.30 3.36 0.62
N GLU A 11 -21.41 4.31 -0.31
CA GLU A 11 -22.40 4.26 -1.37
C GLU A 11 -21.88 3.46 -2.58
N THR A 12 -20.59 3.62 -2.88
CA THR A 12 -19.98 3.05 -4.08
C THR A 12 -19.13 1.81 -3.81
N LEU A 13 -18.87 1.50 -2.53
CA LEU A 13 -17.91 0.48 -2.07
C LEU A 13 -16.49 0.68 -2.63
N ALA A 14 -16.19 1.87 -3.14
CA ALA A 14 -14.87 2.21 -3.63
C ALA A 14 -13.85 2.21 -2.50
N LEU A 15 -12.73 1.52 -2.69
CA LEU A 15 -11.61 1.60 -1.77
C LEU A 15 -11.02 3.01 -1.79
N ARG A 16 -10.93 3.65 -0.62
CA ARG A 16 -10.35 4.98 -0.44
C ARG A 16 -8.98 4.91 0.21
N HIS A 17 -8.87 4.15 1.30
CA HIS A 17 -7.62 3.96 2.01
C HIS A 17 -7.41 2.52 2.44
N PHE A 18 -6.16 2.11 2.45
CA PHE A 18 -5.70 0.89 3.10
C PHE A 18 -4.56 1.25 4.05
N ARG A 19 -4.75 0.95 5.34
CA ARG A 19 -3.71 1.08 6.36
C ARG A 19 -3.34 -0.31 6.86
N PHE A 20 -2.06 -0.62 6.89
CA PHE A 20 -1.60 -1.96 7.20
C PHE A 20 -0.30 -2.01 7.99
N GLU A 21 -0.11 -3.13 8.66
CA GLU A 21 1.11 -3.49 9.38
C GLU A 21 1.61 -4.84 8.88
N HIS A 22 2.93 -4.98 8.76
CA HIS A 22 3.55 -6.25 8.44
C HIS A 22 3.45 -7.21 9.63
N ARG A 23 3.04 -8.45 9.36
CA ARG A 23 3.03 -9.56 10.32
C ARG A 23 4.22 -10.48 10.06
N ASN A 24 4.59 -11.23 11.09
CA ASN A 24 5.69 -12.21 11.07
C ASN A 24 7.04 -11.54 10.74
N LEU A 25 7.35 -10.47 11.45
CA LEU A 25 8.57 -9.70 11.26
C LEU A 25 9.81 -10.47 11.76
N PRO A 26 10.99 -10.19 11.16
CA PRO A 26 12.26 -10.72 11.66
C PRO A 26 12.50 -10.34 13.13
N ARG A 27 13.28 -11.19 13.82
CA ARG A 27 13.59 -10.97 15.24
C ARG A 27 14.28 -9.63 15.45
N GLY A 28 13.76 -8.85 16.41
CA GLY A 28 14.30 -7.54 16.77
C GLY A 28 13.58 -6.35 16.12
N PHE A 29 12.64 -6.59 15.19
CA PHE A 29 11.78 -5.53 14.66
C PHE A 29 10.56 -5.34 15.56
N LEU A 30 10.26 -4.09 15.94
CA LEU A 30 9.10 -3.80 16.78
C LEU A 30 7.80 -3.88 15.95
N PRO A 31 6.72 -4.48 16.50
CA PRO A 31 5.40 -4.42 15.89
C PRO A 31 4.95 -2.97 15.64
N GLY A 32 4.18 -2.75 14.57
CA GLY A 32 3.66 -1.42 14.20
C GLY A 32 4.65 -0.49 13.49
N VAL A 33 5.95 -0.81 13.47
CA VAL A 33 6.96 0.02 12.78
C VAL A 33 6.95 -0.25 11.27
N ALA A 34 6.84 -1.52 10.88
CA ALA A 34 6.74 -1.95 9.50
C ALA A 34 5.26 -2.07 9.06
N GLY A 35 4.97 -1.57 7.85
CA GLY A 35 3.60 -1.47 7.35
C GLY A 35 3.49 -0.34 6.34
N GLY A 36 2.31 0.25 6.22
CA GLY A 36 2.12 1.35 5.32
C GLY A 36 0.71 1.87 5.24
N GLU A 37 0.55 2.91 4.44
CA GLU A 37 -0.73 3.43 4.04
C GLU A 37 -0.76 3.67 2.54
N MET A 38 -1.92 3.44 1.95
CA MET A 38 -2.18 3.70 0.53
C MET A 38 -3.52 4.41 0.39
N ALA A 39 -3.57 5.41 -0.48
CA ALA A 39 -4.77 6.10 -0.89
C ALA A 39 -5.09 5.74 -2.35
N PHE A 40 -6.37 5.61 -2.66
CA PHE A 40 -6.86 5.14 -3.96
C PHE A 40 -7.82 6.14 -4.58
N ALA A 41 -7.74 6.27 -5.91
CA ALA A 41 -8.76 6.88 -6.74
C ALA A 41 -9.53 5.80 -7.51
N VAL A 42 -10.76 6.11 -7.90
CA VAL A 42 -11.54 5.29 -8.82
C VAL A 42 -11.40 5.89 -10.21
N LEU A 43 -10.98 5.09 -11.18
CA LEU A 43 -10.93 5.46 -12.58
C LEU A 43 -12.35 5.45 -13.19
N PRO A 44 -12.59 6.16 -14.31
CA PRO A 44 -13.87 6.09 -15.01
C PRO A 44 -14.29 4.67 -15.41
N SER A 45 -13.32 3.77 -15.61
CA SER A 45 -13.57 2.34 -15.88
C SER A 45 -14.06 1.55 -14.65
N GLY A 46 -14.09 2.15 -13.46
CA GLY A 46 -14.40 1.49 -12.19
C GLY A 46 -13.19 0.84 -11.50
N ALA A 47 -12.02 0.82 -12.14
CA ALA A 47 -10.80 0.29 -11.55
C ALA A 47 -10.24 1.21 -10.45
N TRP A 48 -9.57 0.63 -9.45
CA TRP A 48 -8.86 1.40 -8.41
C TRP A 48 -7.41 1.65 -8.80
N LEU A 49 -6.97 2.90 -8.60
CA LEU A 49 -5.60 3.32 -8.83
C LEU A 49 -4.99 3.81 -7.51
N PRO A 50 -3.88 3.22 -7.02
CA PRO A 50 -3.12 3.83 -5.93
C PRO A 50 -2.60 5.20 -6.37
N VAL A 51 -2.97 6.26 -5.65
CA VAL A 51 -2.56 7.64 -5.98
C VAL A 51 -1.50 8.19 -5.04
N ARG A 52 -1.41 7.64 -3.82
CA ARG A 52 -0.38 7.98 -2.84
C ARG A 52 -0.09 6.76 -1.98
N TRP A 53 1.17 6.55 -1.63
CA TRP A 53 1.54 5.49 -0.69
C TRP A 53 2.77 5.87 0.12
N VAL A 54 2.85 5.28 1.31
CA VAL A 54 4.06 5.16 2.12
C VAL A 54 4.13 3.73 2.62
N ILE A 55 5.24 3.05 2.37
CA ILE A 55 5.51 1.68 2.78
C ILE A 55 6.83 1.68 3.55
N ARG A 56 6.83 1.01 4.70
CA ARG A 56 7.98 0.78 5.56
C ARG A 56 8.17 -0.72 5.70
N ALA A 57 9.29 -1.23 5.21
CA ALA A 57 9.62 -2.64 5.26
C ALA A 57 10.96 -2.85 5.98
N PRO A 58 11.11 -3.90 6.78
CA PRO A 58 12.41 -4.25 7.35
C PRO A 58 13.37 -4.66 6.23
N ILE A 59 14.63 -4.25 6.35
CA ILE A 59 15.73 -4.85 5.58
C ILE A 59 16.40 -5.86 6.50
N GLU A 60 16.49 -7.10 6.04
CA GLU A 60 17.16 -8.18 6.76
C GLU A 60 18.58 -8.40 6.23
N ASN A 61 19.51 -8.74 7.12
CA ASN A 61 20.77 -9.34 6.70
C ASN A 61 20.57 -10.84 6.42
N THR A 62 21.64 -11.52 5.98
CA THR A 62 21.62 -12.96 5.69
C THR A 62 21.34 -13.85 6.92
N GLU A 63 21.39 -13.31 8.13
CA GLU A 63 21.08 -14.01 9.39
C GLU A 63 19.61 -13.83 9.83
N GLY A 64 18.78 -13.13 9.06
CA GLY A 64 17.39 -12.82 9.42
C GLY A 64 17.28 -11.80 10.56
N ARG A 65 18.32 -10.99 10.77
CA ARG A 65 18.33 -9.87 11.73
C ARG A 65 18.08 -8.57 11.00
N VAL A 66 17.51 -7.62 11.74
CA VAL A 66 17.27 -6.26 11.25
C VAL A 66 18.59 -5.58 10.88
N ALA A 67 18.71 -5.22 9.61
CA ALA A 67 19.81 -4.43 9.06
C ALA A 67 19.41 -2.97 8.78
N GLY A 68 18.09 -2.69 8.70
CA GLY A 68 17.57 -1.35 8.50
C GLY A 68 16.09 -1.35 8.17
N GLU A 69 15.62 -0.23 7.63
CA GLU A 69 14.26 -0.03 7.14
C GLU A 69 14.31 0.53 5.71
N LEU A 70 13.57 -0.09 4.81
CA LEU A 70 13.25 0.49 3.51
C LEU A 70 11.96 1.30 3.67
N ARG A 71 12.07 2.61 3.42
CA ARG A 71 10.90 3.47 3.25
C ARG A 71 10.72 3.80 1.78
N GLN A 72 9.60 3.38 1.22
CA GLN A 72 9.17 3.73 -0.13
C GLN A 72 7.94 4.62 -0.04
N GLU A 73 8.00 5.79 -0.65
CA GLU A 73 6.87 6.68 -0.79
C GLU A 73 6.69 7.08 -2.24
N GLY A 74 5.44 7.34 -2.62
CA GLY A 74 5.14 7.70 -3.99
C GLY A 74 3.80 8.39 -4.11
N ARG A 75 3.66 9.12 -5.21
CA ARG A 75 2.43 9.78 -5.61
C ARG A 75 2.31 9.77 -7.13
N VAL A 76 1.13 9.43 -7.62
CA VAL A 76 0.82 9.55 -9.05
C VAL A 76 0.70 11.05 -9.39
N ILE A 77 1.52 11.52 -10.32
CA ILE A 77 1.50 12.91 -10.80
C ILE A 77 0.58 13.05 -12.02
N SER A 78 0.55 12.02 -12.88
CA SER A 78 -0.41 11.93 -13.98
C SER A 78 -0.74 10.47 -14.27
N SER A 79 -1.99 10.21 -14.64
CA SER A 79 -2.45 8.90 -15.11
C SER A 79 -3.08 9.07 -16.48
N ARG A 80 -2.57 8.38 -17.50
CA ARG A 80 -3.28 8.24 -18.78
C ARG A 80 -4.22 7.04 -18.65
N ALA A 81 -5.50 7.31 -18.42
CA ALA A 81 -6.53 6.31 -18.65
C ALA A 81 -6.69 6.19 -20.16
N GLY A 82 -6.09 5.15 -20.76
CA GLY A 82 -6.41 4.80 -22.14
C GLY A 82 -7.85 4.30 -22.18
N THR A 83 -8.70 4.93 -22.98
CA THR A 83 -9.99 4.38 -23.36
C THR A 83 -9.70 3.09 -24.13
N MET A 84 -9.95 1.93 -23.52
CA MET A 84 -10.12 0.71 -24.30
C MET A 84 -11.55 0.74 -24.80
N ASP A 85 -11.72 1.24 -26.01
CA ASP A 85 -12.95 1.04 -26.78
C ASP A 85 -13.04 -0.46 -27.04
N ASN A 86 -14.05 -1.11 -26.46
CA ASN A 86 -14.41 -2.47 -26.84
C ASN A 86 -15.07 -2.40 -28.22
N GLU A 87 -14.36 -2.90 -29.23
CA GLU A 87 -14.92 -3.23 -30.55
C GLU A 87 -15.88 -4.43 -30.44
#